data_AF-A0A2K6AYZ5-F1
#
_entry.id   AF-A0A2K6AYZ5-F1
#
_cell.length_a   1.000
_cell.length_b   1.000
_cell.length_c   1.000
_cell.angle_alpha   90.00
_cell.angle_beta   90.00
_cell.angle_gamma   90.00
#
_symmetry.space_group_name_H-M   'P 1'
#
loop_
_entity.id
_entity.type
_entity.pdbx_description
1 polymer ?
#
loop_
_entity_poly.entity_id
_entity_poly.type
_entity_poly.pdbx_seq_one_letter_code
_entity_poly.pdbx_strand_id
1 'polypeptide(L)'
;MADLSLADALTEPSPDIEGEIKRDFIATLEAEAFDDVVGETVGKTDYIPLLDVDEKTGNSESKKKPCSETSQVEDTPSSKPTLLANGGHGIEGSDTTEA
;
A
#
# COMPACT_ATOMS: atom_id res chain seq x y z
N MET A 1 1.40 -28.67 13.21
CA MET A 1 1.73 -27.26 12.90
C MET A 1 0.44 -26.64 12.38
N ALA A 2 0.11 -25.42 12.78
CA ALA A 2 -1.05 -24.72 12.21
C ALA A 2 -0.87 -24.59 10.69
N ASP A 3 -1.96 -24.73 9.94
CA ASP A 3 -1.96 -24.44 8.51
C ASP A 3 -1.96 -22.92 8.34
N LEU A 4 -0.96 -22.37 7.65
CA LEU A 4 -0.83 -20.92 7.45
C LEU A 4 -1.56 -20.47 6.17
N SER A 5 -2.61 -21.20 5.78
CA SER A 5 -3.37 -20.92 4.57
C SER A 5 -4.28 -19.69 4.76
N LEU A 6 -4.39 -18.86 3.72
CA LEU A 6 -5.24 -17.66 3.74
C LEU A 6 -6.72 -17.99 3.94
N ALA A 7 -7.14 -19.20 3.54
CA ALA A 7 -8.52 -19.66 3.73
C ALA A 7 -8.91 -19.66 5.20
N ASP A 8 -8.03 -20.15 6.09
CA ASP A 8 -8.30 -20.24 7.53
C ASP A 8 -8.46 -18.85 8.14
N ALA A 9 -7.59 -17.91 7.79
CA ALA A 9 -7.66 -16.51 8.23
C ALA A 9 -8.99 -15.80 7.86
N LEU A 10 -9.68 -16.26 6.82
CA LEU A 10 -10.95 -15.69 6.36
C LEU A 10 -12.18 -16.45 6.88
N THR A 11 -12.04 -17.71 7.29
CA THR A 11 -13.16 -18.55 7.74
C THR A 11 -13.19 -18.80 9.24
N GLU A 12 -12.06 -18.65 9.94
CA GLU A 12 -12.00 -18.82 11.38
C GLU A 12 -12.82 -17.72 12.08
N PRO A 13 -13.74 -18.08 12.99
CA PRO A 13 -14.49 -17.07 13.74
C PRO A 13 -13.53 -16.24 14.58
N SER A 14 -13.75 -14.92 14.63
CA SER A 14 -12.93 -14.05 15.47
C SER A 14 -12.98 -14.54 16.92
N PRO A 15 -11.83 -14.69 17.59
CA PRO A 15 -11.78 -15.20 18.95
C PRO A 15 -12.63 -14.33 19.89
N ASP A 16 -13.40 -14.98 20.76
CA ASP A 16 -14.29 -14.27 21.67
C ASP A 16 -13.50 -13.75 22.86
N ILE A 17 -13.07 -12.48 22.76
CA ILE A 17 -12.44 -11.73 23.83
C ILE A 17 -13.42 -10.71 24.41
N GLU A 18 -13.34 -10.46 25.72
CA GLU A 18 -14.28 -9.63 26.47
C GLU A 18 -14.33 -8.19 25.92
N GLY A 19 -15.54 -7.60 25.88
CA GLY A 19 -15.73 -6.28 25.27
C GLY A 19 -14.94 -5.15 25.93
N GLU A 20 -14.56 -5.30 27.20
CA GLU A 20 -13.67 -4.37 27.90
C GLU A 20 -12.24 -4.48 27.36
N ILE A 21 -11.71 -5.71 27.28
CA ILE A 21 -10.37 -6.00 26.74
C ILE A 21 -10.27 -5.57 25.27
N LYS A 22 -11.32 -5.79 24.45
CA LYS A 22 -11.36 -5.33 23.05
C LYS A 22 -11.13 -3.83 22.94
N ARG A 23 -11.81 -3.05 23.78
CA ARG A 23 -11.71 -1.59 23.76
C ARG A 23 -10.32 -1.12 24.18
N ASP A 24 -9.79 -1.69 25.26
CA ASP A 24 -8.48 -1.30 25.77
C ASP A 24 -7.35 -1.64 24.78
N PHE A 25 -7.46 -2.79 24.09
CA PHE A 25 -6.52 -3.17 23.04
C PHE A 25 -6.52 -2.18 21.88
N ILE A 26 -7.69 -1.86 21.33
CA ILE A 26 -7.82 -0.89 20.23
C ILE A 26 -7.35 0.50 20.67
N ALA A 27 -7.77 0.96 21.84
CA ALA A 27 -7.38 2.27 22.37
C ALA A 27 -5.86 2.39 22.55
N THR A 28 -5.20 1.30 22.96
CA THR A 28 -3.73 1.27 23.07
C THR A 28 -3.07 1.38 21.68
N LEU A 29 -3.58 0.64 20.69
CA LEU A 29 -3.08 0.71 19.31
C LEU A 29 -3.25 2.11 18.69
N GLU A 30 -4.39 2.76 18.94
CA GLU A 30 -4.68 4.10 18.41
C GLU A 30 -3.88 5.20 19.12
N ALA A 31 -3.49 4.97 20.38
CA ALA A 31 -2.67 5.90 21.15
C ALA A 31 -1.19 5.87 20.71
N GLU A 32 -0.74 4.77 20.10
CA GLU A 32 0.60 4.69 19.54
C GLU A 32 0.68 5.46 18.22
N ALA A 33 1.58 6.44 18.15
CA ALA A 33 1.84 7.15 16.92
C ALA A 33 2.67 6.27 15.97
N PHE A 34 2.20 6.12 14.74
CA PHE A 34 2.97 5.49 13.68
C PHE A 34 3.96 6.50 13.09
N ASP A 35 5.25 6.13 13.04
CA ASP A 35 6.30 6.88 12.35
C ASP A 35 6.64 6.17 11.02
N ASP A 36 6.38 6.82 9.90
CA ASP A 36 6.71 6.30 8.57
C ASP A 36 8.21 6.48 8.28
N VAL A 37 9.02 5.56 8.82
CA VAL A 37 10.48 5.60 8.69
C VAL A 37 10.95 5.39 7.24
N VAL A 38 10.22 4.60 6.46
CA VAL A 38 10.60 4.27 5.07
C VAL A 38 10.18 5.42 4.14
N GLY A 39 9.09 6.12 4.45
CA GLY A 39 8.67 7.32 3.73
C GLY A 39 8.21 7.01 2.31
N GLU A 40 7.51 5.88 2.12
CA GLU A 40 7.05 5.46 0.78
C GLU A 40 5.90 6.34 0.24
N THR A 41 5.44 7.33 1.01
CA THR A 41 4.41 8.27 0.58
C THR A 41 4.89 9.12 -0.60
N VAL A 42 4.09 9.17 -1.66
CA VAL A 42 4.24 10.15 -2.75
C VAL A 42 3.25 11.29 -2.55
N GLY A 43 3.71 12.53 -2.74
CA GLY A 43 2.85 13.70 -2.66
C GLY A 43 1.77 13.68 -3.75
N LYS A 44 0.62 14.31 -3.50
CA LYS A 44 -0.47 14.41 -4.50
C LYS A 44 -0.02 15.07 -5.80
N THR A 45 0.90 16.03 -5.70
CA THR A 45 1.47 16.75 -6.84
C THR A 45 2.48 15.92 -7.61
N ASP A 46 3.13 14.99 -6.92
CA ASP A 46 4.19 14.14 -7.46
C ASP A 46 3.62 12.82 -8.00
N TYR A 47 2.37 12.51 -7.67
CA TYR A 47 1.61 11.40 -8.22
C TYR A 47 1.34 11.62 -9.71
N ILE A 48 1.80 10.69 -10.55
CA ILE A 48 1.53 10.65 -11.99
C ILE A 48 0.44 9.60 -12.23
N PRO A 49 -0.80 9.98 -12.60
CA PRO A 49 -1.86 9.03 -12.90
C PRO A 49 -1.44 8.08 -14.03
N LEU A 50 -1.64 6.78 -13.82
CA LEU A 50 -1.48 5.80 -14.88
C LEU A 50 -2.56 6.06 -15.94
N LEU A 51 -2.15 6.34 -17.17
CA LEU A 51 -3.08 6.37 -18.30
C LEU A 51 -3.37 4.93 -18.70
N ASP A 52 -4.64 4.58 -18.77
CA ASP A 52 -5.06 3.33 -19.40
C ASP A 52 -4.52 3.33 -20.84
N VAL A 53 -3.67 2.36 -21.17
CA VAL A 53 -3.31 2.08 -22.57
C VAL A 53 -4.54 1.48 -23.21
N ASP A 54 -5.46 2.34 -23.64
CA ASP A 54 -6.46 1.92 -24.60
C ASP A 54 -5.76 1.87 -25.96
N GLU A 55 -5.51 0.67 -26.48
CA GLU A 55 -4.92 0.45 -27.82
C GLU A 55 -5.82 0.98 -28.96
N LYS A 56 -6.92 1.67 -28.64
CA LYS A 56 -7.90 2.22 -29.58
C LYS A 56 -8.19 3.69 -29.25
N THR A 57 -7.30 4.56 -29.73
CA THR A 57 -7.63 5.89 -30.29
C THR A 57 -8.61 6.80 -29.52
N GLY A 58 -8.06 7.89 -28.99
CA GLY A 58 -8.71 9.20 -29.05
C GLY A 58 -9.63 9.56 -27.88
N ASN A 59 -9.15 10.49 -27.07
CA ASN A 59 -9.91 11.44 -26.25
C ASN A 59 -11.24 10.93 -25.65
N SER A 60 -11.21 10.53 -24.38
CA SER A 60 -12.36 10.71 -23.50
C SER A 60 -11.98 11.55 -22.28
N GLU A 61 -12.04 12.86 -22.54
CA GLU A 61 -12.40 13.92 -21.59
C GLU A 61 -13.25 13.41 -20.40
N SER A 62 -12.78 13.70 -19.19
CA SER A 62 -13.60 13.98 -18.01
C SER A 62 -14.56 12.88 -17.49
N LYS A 63 -14.06 12.07 -16.54
CA LYS A 63 -14.88 11.53 -15.45
C LYS A 63 -14.41 12.13 -14.13
N LYS A 64 -14.76 13.40 -13.91
CA LYS A 64 -14.70 14.03 -12.59
C LYS A 64 -15.54 13.19 -11.61
N LYS A 65 -14.90 12.51 -10.67
CA LYS A 65 -15.49 12.29 -9.34
C LYS A 65 -15.09 13.53 -8.53
N PRO A 66 -16.03 14.32 -7.97
CA PRO A 66 -15.65 15.37 -7.04
C PRO A 66 -15.19 14.68 -5.75
N CYS A 67 -13.89 14.43 -5.62
CA CYS A 67 -13.29 14.27 -4.30
C CYS A 67 -13.06 15.69 -3.78
N SER A 68 -13.97 16.16 -2.93
CA SER A 68 -13.87 17.45 -2.26
C SER A 68 -12.62 17.48 -1.38
N GLU A 69 -11.55 18.08 -1.91
CA GLU A 69 -10.30 18.34 -1.20
C GLU A 69 -10.41 19.67 -0.47
N THR A 70 -10.55 19.63 0.85
CA THR A 70 -10.38 20.81 1.70
C THR A 70 -8.92 20.89 2.16
N SER A 71 -8.13 21.75 1.51
CA SER A 71 -7.19 22.76 2.05
C SER A 71 -6.61 22.47 3.46
N GLN A 72 -5.32 22.53 3.82
CA GLN A 72 -4.20 23.47 3.54
C GLN A 72 -3.01 22.95 4.42
N VAL A 73 -1.72 22.96 4.07
CA VAL A 73 -0.68 24.01 4.30
C VAL A 73 0.66 23.30 3.93
N GLU A 74 1.36 23.73 2.86
CA GLU A 74 2.69 24.38 2.86
C GLU A 74 3.83 23.59 3.54
N ASP A 75 4.75 23.03 2.73
CA ASP A 75 6.20 22.97 3.02
C ASP A 75 7.00 22.65 1.74
N THR A 76 8.14 23.32 1.59
CA THR A 76 8.89 23.53 0.34
C THR A 76 9.68 22.31 -0.20
N PRO A 77 9.74 22.06 -1.53
CA PRO A 77 10.51 20.94 -2.08
C PRO A 77 11.99 21.27 -2.31
N SER A 78 12.90 20.55 -1.64
CA SER A 78 14.33 20.52 -1.96
C SER A 78 14.60 19.48 -3.06
N SER A 79 14.82 19.93 -4.28
CA SER A 79 15.08 19.11 -5.46
C SER A 79 16.32 18.21 -5.33
N LYS A 80 16.16 16.90 -5.53
CA LYS A 80 17.24 15.98 -5.95
C LYS A 80 16.72 14.98 -6.98
N PRO A 81 17.50 14.64 -8.03
CA PRO A 81 17.04 13.79 -9.12
C PRO A 81 17.15 12.30 -8.77
N THR A 82 16.10 11.55 -9.11
CA THR A 82 15.96 10.10 -8.96
C THR A 82 16.63 9.36 -10.12
N LEU A 83 17.48 8.36 -9.83
CA LEU A 83 17.99 7.40 -10.81
C LEU A 83 17.48 6.00 -10.43
N LEU A 84 16.39 5.57 -11.07
CA LEU A 84 15.83 4.22 -10.91
C LEU A 84 16.56 3.27 -11.85
N ALA A 85 17.37 2.37 -11.30
CA ALA A 85 18.03 1.32 -12.05
C ALA A 85 18.01 -0.01 -11.29
N ASN A 86 16.83 -0.53 -10.94
CA ASN A 86 16.68 -1.90 -10.43
C ASN A 86 15.47 -2.57 -11.10
N GLY A 87 15.68 -3.06 -12.32
CA GLY A 87 14.82 -4.06 -12.96
C GLY A 87 15.64 -5.31 -13.20
N GLY A 88 15.43 -6.36 -12.38
CA GLY A 88 16.13 -7.63 -12.57
C GLY A 88 16.13 -8.53 -11.34
N HIS A 89 14.96 -8.95 -10.87
CA HIS A 89 14.90 -10.12 -9.98
C HIS A 89 14.75 -11.37 -10.86
N GLY A 90 15.88 -11.97 -11.23
CA GLY A 90 15.90 -13.29 -11.86
C GLY A 90 15.65 -14.35 -10.81
N ILE A 91 14.57 -15.13 -10.95
CA ILE A 91 14.41 -16.36 -10.19
C ILE A 91 15.38 -17.39 -10.76
N GLU A 92 16.50 -17.61 -10.08
CA GLU A 92 17.39 -18.73 -10.38
C GLU A 92 16.70 -20.03 -9.95
N GLY A 93 16.42 -20.88 -10.93
CA GLY A 93 15.88 -22.23 -10.71
C GLY A 93 16.92 -23.07 -9.98
N SER A 94 16.56 -23.62 -8.83
CA SER A 94 17.36 -24.60 -8.12
C SER A 94 17.33 -25.94 -8.88
N ASP A 95 18.42 -26.27 -9.57
CA ASP A 95 18.68 -27.62 -10.08
C ASP A 95 18.97 -28.58 -8.91
N THR A 96 17.96 -29.33 -8.48
CA THR A 96 18.18 -30.51 -7.62
C THR A 96 18.65 -31.65 -8.52
N THR A 97 19.96 -31.82 -8.63
CA THR A 97 20.57 -33.07 -9.11
C THR A 97 20.59 -34.07 -7.95
N GLU A 98 19.76 -35.10 -8.00
CA GLU A 98 19.93 -36.32 -7.20
C GLU A 98 20.50 -37.41 -8.12
N ALA A 99 21.56 -38.07 -7.65
CA ALA A 99 22.33 -39.08 -8.36
C ALA A 99 21.88 -40.51 -8.00
#